data_AF-A0A5Q0TEC0-F1
#
_entry.id   AF-A0A5Q0TEC0-F1
#
_cell.length_a   1.000
_cell.length_b   1.000
_cell.length_c   1.000
_cell.angle_alpha   90.00
_cell.angle_beta   90.00
_cell.angle_gamma   90.00
#
_symmetry.space_group_name_H-M   'P 1'
#
loop_
_entity.id
_entity.type
_entity.pdbx_description
1 polymer ?
#
loop_
_entity_poly.entity_id
_entity_poly.type
_entity_poly.pdbx_seq_one_letter_code
_entity_poly.pdbx_strand_id
1 'polypeptide(L)'
;MLTQTNFNQASTSHILAANEETYSASSPLFARLAILAKQQKWIIFTDQVALPTVSELHMFHIEAKKVIKMKSSQVMSEKDVIMKVLSINNASAIVTGDEFSHQERQQIELQAQQTGCEVFFISQAIQQTLTRNMH
;
A
#
# COMPACT_ATOMS: atom_id res chain seq x y z
N MET A 1 -26.62 -50.71 16.48
CA MET A 1 -26.44 -49.24 16.59
C MET A 1 -25.64 -48.79 15.37
N LEU A 2 -26.18 -47.84 14.62
CA LEU A 2 -25.60 -47.28 13.40
C LEU A 2 -24.86 -45.97 13.72
N THR A 3 -23.62 -45.81 13.27
CA THR A 3 -23.01 -44.52 12.88
C THR A 3 -21.91 -44.85 11.86
N GLN A 4 -22.18 -44.79 10.56
CA GLN A 4 -22.06 -43.64 9.65
C GLN A 4 -20.63 -43.15 9.40
N THR A 5 -20.37 -42.97 8.11
CA THR A 5 -19.08 -42.90 7.42
C THR A 5 -18.74 -41.44 7.04
N ASN A 6 -17.44 -41.17 6.91
CA ASN A 6 -16.77 -40.37 5.86
C ASN A 6 -16.47 -38.85 5.97
N PHE A 7 -15.19 -38.58 5.64
CA PHE A 7 -14.52 -37.46 4.94
C PHE A 7 -14.95 -36.00 5.17
N ASN A 8 -13.99 -35.17 5.58
CA ASN A 8 -13.27 -34.33 4.61
C ASN A 8 -11.99 -33.70 5.19
N GLN A 9 -10.94 -33.78 4.39
CA GLN A 9 -9.69 -33.04 4.54
C GLN A 9 -9.96 -31.55 4.30
N ALA A 10 -9.46 -30.69 5.19
CA ALA A 10 -9.28 -29.28 4.92
C ALA A 10 -7.81 -28.92 5.18
N SER A 11 -7.10 -28.73 4.08
CA SER A 11 -5.71 -28.31 3.99
C SER A 11 -5.47 -27.04 4.81
N THR A 12 -4.79 -27.18 5.94
CA THR A 12 -4.27 -26.05 6.72
C THR A 12 -2.93 -25.63 6.13
N SER A 13 -2.98 -24.94 5.00
CA SER A 13 -1.81 -24.25 4.45
C SER A 13 -1.60 -22.95 5.25
N HIS A 14 -0.97 -23.05 6.42
CA HIS A 14 -0.39 -21.89 7.10
C HIS A 14 0.80 -21.40 6.28
N ILE A 15 0.55 -20.56 5.28
CA ILE A 15 1.62 -19.80 4.61
C ILE A 15 2.01 -18.66 5.56
N LEU A 16 2.88 -18.98 6.51
CA LEU A 16 3.70 -18.01 7.22
C LEU A 16 4.88 -17.65 6.32
N ALA A 17 4.62 -16.85 5.28
CA ALA A 17 5.67 -16.14 4.57
C ALA A 17 5.70 -14.71 5.13
N ALA A 18 6.34 -14.54 6.29
CA ALA A 18 6.74 -13.24 6.77
C ALA A 18 7.86 -12.73 5.84
N ASN A 19 7.45 -12.13 4.74
CA ASN A 19 8.35 -11.56 3.75
C ASN A 19 9.05 -10.34 4.35
N GLU A 20 10.35 -10.49 4.59
CA GLU A 20 11.31 -9.41 4.79
C GLU A 20 11.47 -8.60 3.48
N GLU A 21 10.47 -7.84 3.08
CA GLU A 21 10.62 -6.94 1.93
C GLU A 21 11.23 -5.61 2.37
N THR A 22 12.56 -5.62 2.51
CA THR A 22 13.35 -4.56 1.86
C THR A 22 12.78 -4.44 0.44
N TYR A 23 12.46 -3.25 -0.08
CA TYR A 23 11.81 -3.12 -1.40
C TYR A 23 12.69 -3.75 -2.49
N SER A 24 12.54 -5.07 -2.64
CA SER A 24 13.34 -5.92 -3.50
C SER A 24 12.98 -5.55 -4.92
N ALA A 25 13.92 -5.69 -5.86
CA ALA A 25 13.74 -5.53 -7.31
C ALA A 25 12.48 -6.20 -7.89
N SER A 26 11.91 -7.16 -7.16
CA SER A 26 10.73 -7.95 -7.50
C SER A 26 9.45 -7.52 -6.79
N SER A 27 9.42 -6.39 -6.08
CA SER A 27 8.23 -5.96 -5.32
C SER A 27 7.03 -5.76 -6.24
N PRO A 28 5.93 -6.54 -6.09
CA PRO A 28 4.73 -6.40 -6.91
C PRO A 28 4.11 -5.00 -6.81
N LEU A 29 4.23 -4.37 -5.63
CA LEU A 29 3.82 -2.99 -5.40
C LEU A 29 4.56 -2.03 -6.33
N PHE A 30 5.88 -2.07 -6.35
CA PHE A 30 6.67 -1.14 -7.17
C PHE A 30 6.50 -1.39 -8.66
N ALA A 31 6.33 -2.64 -9.07
CA ALA A 31 5.96 -2.96 -10.45
C ALA A 31 4.61 -2.31 -10.83
N ARG A 32 3.62 -2.32 -9.93
CA ARG A 32 2.33 -1.65 -10.16
C ARG A 32 2.48 -0.13 -10.15
N LEU A 33 3.24 0.42 -9.19
CA LEU A 33 3.53 1.85 -9.12
C LEU A 33 4.25 2.36 -10.38
N ALA A 34 5.16 1.59 -10.96
CA ALA A 34 5.84 1.93 -12.22
C ALA A 34 4.87 2.05 -13.41
N ILE A 35 3.81 1.23 -13.44
CA ILE A 35 2.75 1.34 -14.44
C ILE A 35 1.92 2.61 -14.19
N LEU A 36 1.54 2.87 -12.94
CA LEU A 36 0.74 4.04 -12.55
C LEU A 36 1.50 5.36 -12.68
N ALA A 37 2.83 5.34 -12.54
CA ALA A 37 3.71 6.50 -12.72
C ALA A 37 3.71 7.05 -14.15
N LYS A 38 3.40 6.21 -15.14
CA LYS A 38 3.28 6.62 -16.55
C LYS A 38 2.10 7.55 -16.78
N GLN A 39 1.14 7.58 -15.87
CA GLN A 39 0.04 8.53 -15.91
C GLN A 39 0.55 9.95 -15.60
N GLN A 40 -0.11 10.98 -16.14
CA GLN A 40 0.20 12.37 -15.82
C GLN A 40 -0.34 12.80 -14.44
N LYS A 41 -0.32 11.90 -13.46
CA LYS A 41 -0.78 12.09 -12.09
C LYS A 41 0.32 11.73 -11.08
N TRP A 42 0.12 12.09 -9.83
CA TRP A 42 1.04 11.85 -8.73
C TRP A 42 0.92 10.44 -8.14
N ILE A 43 2.04 9.92 -7.63
CA ILE A 43 2.07 8.82 -6.66
C ILE A 43 2.25 9.44 -5.29
N ILE A 44 1.29 9.20 -4.40
CA ILE A 44 1.27 9.81 -3.07
C ILE A 44 1.60 8.76 -2.02
N PHE A 45 2.55 9.07 -1.15
CA PHE A 45 2.83 8.32 0.07
C PHE A 45 2.30 9.13 1.26
N THR A 46 1.52 8.53 2.14
CA THR A 46 1.08 9.20 3.36
C THR A 46 2.17 9.20 4.43
N ASP A 47 1.92 9.89 5.54
CA ASP A 47 2.94 10.06 6.58
C ASP A 47 3.28 8.76 7.30
N GLN A 48 2.29 7.87 7.43
CA GLN A 48 2.44 6.59 8.12
C GLN A 48 3.27 5.58 7.34
N VAL A 49 3.55 5.79 6.04
CA VAL A 49 4.38 4.90 5.23
C VAL A 49 5.80 5.44 5.04
N ALA A 50 6.76 4.53 4.93
CA ALA A 50 8.13 4.88 4.55
C ALA A 50 8.13 5.39 3.12
N LEU A 51 8.82 6.50 2.87
CA LEU A 51 9.04 6.97 1.51
C LEU A 51 10.19 6.15 0.91
N PRO A 52 10.03 5.55 -0.28
CA PRO A 52 11.15 4.92 -0.96
C PRO A 52 12.26 5.91 -1.27
N THR A 53 13.48 5.43 -1.21
CA THR A 53 14.67 6.14 -1.62
C THR A 53 14.67 6.39 -3.13
N VAL A 54 15.43 7.40 -3.57
CA VAL A 54 15.60 7.69 -5.00
C VAL A 54 16.17 6.48 -5.76
N SER A 55 17.07 5.72 -5.13
CA SER A 55 17.66 4.51 -5.71
C SER A 55 16.61 3.42 -5.94
N GLU A 56 15.72 3.19 -4.97
CA GLU A 56 14.61 2.23 -5.11
C GLU A 56 13.64 2.67 -6.21
N LEU A 57 13.26 3.95 -6.26
CA LEU A 57 12.42 4.49 -7.33
C LEU A 57 13.05 4.30 -8.72
N HIS A 58 14.35 4.59 -8.85
CA HIS A 58 15.09 4.45 -10.10
C HIS A 58 15.18 2.99 -10.56
N MET A 59 15.35 2.04 -9.64
CA MET A 59 15.38 0.60 -9.94
C MET A 59 14.10 0.13 -10.64
N PHE A 60 12.97 0.73 -10.29
CA PHE A 60 11.65 0.46 -10.88
C PHE A 60 11.24 1.41 -12.00
N HIS A 61 12.16 2.26 -12.47
CA HIS A 61 11.90 3.26 -13.51
C HIS A 61 10.79 4.26 -13.13
N ILE A 62 10.66 4.57 -11.84
CA ILE A 62 9.76 5.60 -11.31
C ILE A 62 10.54 6.90 -11.18
N GLU A 63 10.09 7.95 -11.87
CA GLU A 63 10.71 9.27 -11.73
C GLU A 63 10.41 9.85 -10.35
N ALA A 64 11.44 10.20 -9.57
CA ALA A 64 11.26 10.76 -8.22
C ALA A 64 10.38 12.03 -8.22
N LYS A 65 10.40 12.81 -9.31
CA LYS A 65 9.55 14.00 -9.50
C LYS A 65 8.05 13.69 -9.63
N LYS A 66 7.63 12.42 -9.64
CA LYS A 66 6.23 11.96 -9.68
C LYS A 66 5.75 11.45 -8.33
N VAL A 67 6.64 11.40 -7.34
CA VAL A 67 6.36 10.87 -6.01
C VAL A 67 6.34 12.01 -5.01
N ILE A 68 5.28 12.08 -4.20
CA ILE A 68 5.13 13.08 -3.14
C ILE A 68 4.81 12.35 -1.84
N LYS A 69 5.54 12.69 -0.76
CA LYS A 69 5.10 12.35 0.60
C LYS A 69 4.19 13.44 1.13
N MET A 70 2.97 13.07 1.50
CA MET A 70 2.06 13.95 2.23
C MET A 70 2.30 13.78 3.72
N LYS A 71 2.66 14.88 4.37
CA LYS A 71 2.84 14.93 5.81
C LYS A 71 1.47 14.99 6.50
N SER A 72 1.35 14.32 7.63
CA SER A 72 0.19 14.47 8.48
C SER A 72 0.11 15.92 8.96
N SER A 73 -1.11 16.45 9.04
CA SER A 73 -1.37 17.74 9.66
C SER A 73 -1.95 17.48 11.04
N GLN A 74 -1.66 18.35 12.01
CA GLN A 74 -2.26 18.27 13.36
C GLN A 74 -3.79 18.32 13.33
N VAL A 75 -4.38 18.81 12.23
CA VAL A 75 -5.82 19.00 12.07
C VAL A 75 -6.48 18.03 11.09
N MET A 76 -5.73 17.15 10.42
CA MET A 76 -6.29 16.20 9.46
C MET A 76 -5.77 14.79 9.73
N SER A 77 -6.71 13.85 9.88
CA SER A 77 -6.37 12.43 9.94
C SER A 77 -5.82 11.96 8.59
N GLU A 78 -5.16 10.80 8.58
CA GLU A 78 -4.69 10.18 7.35
C GLU A 78 -5.84 9.93 6.36
N LYS A 79 -7.01 9.50 6.88
CA LYS A 79 -8.24 9.37 6.09
C LYS A 79 -8.60 10.69 5.41
N ASP A 80 -8.63 11.79 6.15
CA ASP A 80 -9.02 13.10 5.60
C ASP A 80 -8.07 13.56 4.48
N VAL A 81 -6.78 13.26 4.65
CA VAL A 81 -5.75 13.52 3.63
C VAL A 81 -6.04 12.71 2.36
N ILE A 82 -6.28 11.39 2.49
CA ILE A 82 -6.58 10.51 1.36
C ILE A 82 -7.85 10.99 0.63
N MET A 83 -8.91 11.26 1.37
CA MET A 83 -10.19 11.70 0.80
C MET A 83 -10.06 13.01 0.03
N LYS A 84 -9.22 13.92 0.51
CA LYS A 84 -8.90 15.18 -0.17
C LYS A 84 -8.06 14.98 -1.43
N VAL A 85 -7.11 14.05 -1.42
CA VAL A 85 -6.33 13.69 -2.61
C VAL A 85 -7.23 13.09 -3.68
N LEU A 86 -8.11 12.17 -3.28
CA LEU A 86 -9.04 11.54 -4.20
C LEU A 86 -10.00 12.57 -4.80
N SER A 87 -10.48 13.54 -4.02
CA SER A 87 -11.40 14.57 -4.54
C SER A 87 -10.77 15.50 -5.57
N ILE A 88 -9.47 15.79 -5.48
CA ILE A 88 -8.76 16.59 -6.50
C ILE A 88 -8.36 15.79 -7.74
N ASN A 89 -8.54 14.46 -7.72
CA ASN A 89 -8.29 13.54 -8.83
C ASN A 89 -6.90 13.70 -9.50
N ASN A 90 -5.89 14.06 -8.71
CA ASN A 90 -4.53 14.32 -9.20
C ASN A 90 -3.53 13.22 -8.82
N ALA A 91 -4.01 12.12 -8.23
CA ALA A 91 -3.22 10.95 -7.91
C ALA A 91 -3.63 9.76 -8.79
N SER A 92 -2.65 9.00 -9.26
CA SER A 92 -2.85 7.68 -9.87
C SER A 92 -2.70 6.56 -8.85
N ALA A 93 -1.91 6.79 -7.80
CA ALA A 93 -1.69 5.85 -6.72
C ALA A 93 -1.59 6.60 -5.37
N ILE A 94 -2.15 6.00 -4.32
CA ILE A 94 -1.93 6.39 -2.93
C ILE A 94 -1.42 5.18 -2.17
N VAL A 95 -0.29 5.33 -1.50
CA VAL A 95 0.31 4.34 -0.60
C VAL A 95 0.12 4.84 0.82
N THR A 96 -0.55 4.04 1.65
CA THR A 96 -0.96 4.43 3.00
C THR A 96 -0.74 3.32 4.00
N GLY A 97 -0.71 3.69 5.30
CA GLY A 97 -0.70 2.72 6.39
C GLY A 97 -1.97 1.86 6.39
N ASP A 98 -2.00 0.84 7.23
CA ASP A 98 -3.12 -0.12 7.31
C ASP A 98 -4.06 0.17 8.50
N GLU A 99 -3.86 1.29 9.21
CA GLU A 99 -4.62 1.69 10.41
C GLU A 99 -5.98 2.34 10.09
N PHE A 100 -6.85 1.60 9.40
CA PHE A 100 -8.21 2.02 9.08
C PHE A 100 -9.23 0.97 9.51
N SER A 101 -10.37 1.42 10.03
CA SER A 101 -11.52 0.54 10.22
C SER A 101 -12.05 0.03 8.87
N HIS A 102 -12.80 -1.07 8.92
CA HIS A 102 -13.38 -1.67 7.71
C HIS A 102 -14.26 -0.67 6.93
N GLN A 103 -15.06 0.14 7.63
CA GLN A 103 -15.92 1.15 6.98
C GLN A 103 -15.10 2.25 6.30
N GLU A 104 -13.99 2.66 6.90
CA GLU A 104 -13.11 3.69 6.32
C GLU A 104 -12.41 3.19 5.07
N ARG A 105 -11.92 1.94 5.07
CA ARG A 105 -11.34 1.33 3.86
C ARG A 105 -12.33 1.26 2.73
N GLN A 106 -13.54 0.76 2.99
CA GLN A 106 -14.58 0.68 1.97
C GLN A 106 -14.87 2.05 1.38
N GLN A 107 -14.97 3.09 2.22
CA GLN A 107 -15.18 4.45 1.76
C GLN A 107 -14.04 4.96 0.87
N ILE A 108 -12.78 4.73 1.28
CA ILE A 108 -11.59 5.12 0.53
C ILE A 108 -11.55 4.39 -0.82
N GLU A 109 -11.74 3.07 -0.82
CA GLU A 109 -11.72 2.24 -2.03
C GLU A 109 -12.80 2.63 -3.03
N LEU A 110 -14.02 2.88 -2.55
CA LEU A 110 -15.12 3.34 -3.40
C LEU A 110 -14.79 4.66 -4.10
N GLN A 111 -14.23 5.63 -3.36
CA GLN A 111 -13.86 6.91 -3.95
C GLN A 111 -12.62 6.80 -4.87
N ALA A 112 -11.70 5.90 -4.56
CA ALA A 112 -10.54 5.61 -5.40
C ALA A 112 -10.96 5.04 -6.76
N GLN A 113 -11.89 4.09 -6.76
CA GLN A 113 -12.48 3.53 -8.00
C GLN A 113 -13.15 4.61 -8.86
N GLN A 114 -13.89 5.54 -8.25
CA GLN A 114 -14.56 6.64 -8.95
C GLN A 114 -13.58 7.60 -9.64
N THR A 115 -12.36 7.71 -9.13
CA THR A 115 -11.34 8.65 -9.60
C THR A 115 -10.27 7.98 -10.49
N GLY A 116 -10.33 6.65 -10.61
CA GLY A 116 -9.30 5.87 -11.30
C GLY A 116 -7.95 5.91 -10.57
N CYS A 117 -7.98 6.13 -9.25
CA CYS A 117 -6.81 6.05 -8.38
C CYS A 117 -6.75 4.67 -7.74
N GLU A 118 -5.57 4.09 -7.61
CA GLU A 118 -5.37 2.86 -6.83
C GLU A 118 -4.85 3.19 -5.43
N VAL A 119 -5.37 2.51 -4.41
CA VAL A 119 -4.94 2.71 -3.01
C VAL A 119 -4.30 1.42 -2.50
N PHE A 120 -3.10 1.54 -1.95
CA PHE A 120 -2.31 0.45 -1.40
C PHE A 120 -2.19 0.65 0.11
N PHE A 121 -2.79 -0.26 0.87
CA PHE A 121 -2.66 -0.31 2.33
C PHE A 121 -1.47 -1.20 2.70
N ILE A 122 -0.50 -0.67 3.44
CA ILE A 122 0.72 -1.36 3.85
C ILE A 122 0.78 -1.45 5.37
N SER A 123 0.99 -2.65 5.88
CA SER A 123 1.13 -2.89 7.32
C SER A 123 2.49 -2.43 7.85
N GLN A 124 2.51 -1.81 9.04
CA GLN A 124 3.73 -1.32 9.71
C GLN A 124 4.80 -2.40 9.99
N ALA A 125 4.42 -3.68 10.03
CA ALA A 125 5.36 -4.80 10.17
C ALA A 125 6.42 -4.84 9.04
N ILE A 126 6.10 -4.30 7.87
CA ILE A 126 7.02 -4.21 6.71
C ILE A 126 7.98 -3.02 6.89
N GLN A 127 7.62 -2.00 7.68
CA GLN A 127 8.41 -0.78 7.84
C GLN A 127 9.57 -0.92 8.82
N GLN A 128 9.49 -1.82 9.81
CA GLN A 128 10.50 -1.93 10.88
C GLN A 128 11.79 -2.65 10.47
N THR A 129 11.78 -3.42 9.37
CA THR A 129 12.98 -4.13 8.89
C THR A 129 13.98 -3.20 8.19
N LEU A 130 13.53 -2.05 7.67
CA LEU A 130 14.38 -1.09 6.97
C LEU A 130 15.32 -0.31 7.92
N THR A 131 14.94 -0.11 9.17
CA THR A 131 15.72 0.69 10.14
C THR A 131 16.77 -0.12 10.91
N ARG A 132 16.64 -1.46 10.96
CA ARG A 132 17.51 -2.31 11.78
C ARG A 132 18.81 -2.74 11.09
N ASN A 133 18.86 -2.73 9.75
CA ASN A 133 20.03 -3.20 8.99
C ASN A 133 21.06 -2.07 8.66
N MET A 134 21.02 -0.96 9.40
CA MET A 134 21.99 0.14 9.30
C MET A 134 22.88 0.28 10.56
N HIS A 135 23.20 -0.84 11.23
CA HIS A 135 24.28 -0.91 12.23
C HIS A 135 25.19 -2.10 11.93
#